data_AF-A0A956WHF8-F1
#
_entry.id   AF-A0A956WHF8-F1
#
_cell.length_a   1.000
_cell.length_b   1.000
_cell.length_c   1.000
_cell.angle_alpha   90.00
_cell.angle_beta   90.00
_cell.angle_gamma   90.00
#
_symmetry.space_group_name_H-M   'P 1'
#
loop_
_entity.id
_entity.type
_entity.pdbx_description
1 polymer ?
#
loop_
_entity_poly.entity_id
_entity_poly.type
_entity_poly.pdbx_seq_one_letter_code
_entity_poly.pdbx_strand_id
1 'polypeptide(L)'
;GGKGQLNAALAAMEETGMNVPMAGLAKENEELFLPGQPIPVILPRDSQALYLVQRIRDEAHRFAITFHRKKRSKQTFTSSLDSVPGIGPKKKKALIKQFGSVAAIREASEEELLTVDGINAALAAQIKANL
;
A
#
# COMPACT_ATOMS: atom_id res chain seq x y z
N GLY A 1 -12.88 -10.16 4.81
CA GLY A 1 -12.99 -10.06 6.27
C GLY A 1 -14.12 -10.98 6.73
N GLY A 2 -14.18 -11.30 8.03
CA GLY A 2 -15.26 -12.11 8.60
C GLY A 2 -16.55 -11.32 8.84
N LYS A 3 -17.44 -11.88 9.67
CA LYS A 3 -18.79 -11.36 9.94
C LYS A 3 -18.84 -9.88 10.35
N GLY A 4 -17.95 -9.45 11.24
CA GLY A 4 -17.91 -8.06 11.71
C GLY A 4 -17.61 -7.07 10.59
N GLN A 5 -16.61 -7.37 9.74
CA GLN A 5 -16.29 -6.52 8.60
C GLN A 5 -17.40 -6.50 7.54
N LEU A 6 -18.07 -7.64 7.31
CA LEU A 6 -19.21 -7.71 6.40
C LEU A 6 -20.37 -6.83 6.89
N ASN A 7 -20.72 -6.90 8.19
CA ASN A 7 -21.78 -6.08 8.76
C ASN A 7 -21.47 -4.58 8.69
N ALA A 8 -20.22 -4.18 8.91
CA ALA A 8 -19.81 -2.78 8.75
C ALA A 8 -19.95 -2.31 7.29
N ALA A 9 -19.57 -3.14 6.32
CA ALA A 9 -19.74 -2.82 4.90
C ALA A 9 -21.23 -2.74 4.49
N LEU A 10 -22.08 -3.63 5.03
CA LEU A 10 -23.52 -3.62 4.80
C LEU A 10 -24.16 -2.33 5.33
N ALA A 11 -23.84 -1.92 6.55
CA ALA A 11 -24.35 -0.68 7.13
C ALA A 11 -23.96 0.56 6.29
N ALA A 12 -22.70 0.63 5.85
CA ALA A 12 -22.25 1.70 4.97
C ALA A 12 -22.93 1.67 3.59
N MET A 13 -23.26 0.49 3.06
CA MET A 13 -23.99 0.37 1.79
C MET A 13 -25.43 0.86 1.93
N GLU A 14 -26.09 0.56 3.05
CA GLU A 14 -27.48 0.97 3.32
C GLU A 14 -27.63 2.49 3.25
N GLU A 15 -26.65 3.24 3.76
CA GLU A 15 -26.62 4.72 3.69
C GLU A 15 -26.59 5.25 2.24
N THR A 16 -26.12 4.46 1.28
CA THR A 16 -26.06 4.86 -0.13
C THR A 16 -27.36 4.60 -0.90
N GLY A 17 -28.29 3.82 -0.32
CA GLY A 17 -29.49 3.34 -1.00
C GLY A 17 -29.24 2.30 -2.10
N MET A 18 -28.00 1.84 -2.29
CA MET A 18 -27.66 0.82 -3.26
C MET A 18 -27.88 -0.59 -2.71
N ASN A 19 -28.26 -1.52 -3.59
CA ASN A 19 -28.41 -2.93 -3.26
C ASN A 19 -27.42 -3.77 -4.08
N VAL A 20 -26.26 -4.07 -3.47
CA VAL A 20 -25.21 -4.89 -4.09
C VAL A 20 -25.01 -6.14 -3.24
N PRO A 21 -25.03 -7.35 -3.83
CA PRO A 21 -24.70 -8.57 -3.13
C PRO A 21 -23.29 -8.49 -2.52
N MET A 22 -23.18 -8.77 -1.23
CA MET A 22 -21.92 -8.72 -0.50
C MET A 22 -21.67 -10.04 0.21
N ALA A 23 -20.40 -10.43 0.29
CA ALA A 23 -19.94 -11.58 1.05
C ALA A 23 -18.58 -11.26 1.67
N GLY A 24 -18.26 -11.91 2.79
CA GLY A 24 -16.99 -11.74 3.49
C GLY A 24 -16.23 -13.05 3.58
N LEU A 25 -14.96 -13.08 3.17
CA LEU A 25 -14.05 -14.22 3.41
C LEU A 25 -13.17 -13.95 4.64
N ALA A 26 -13.27 -14.80 5.67
CA ALA A 26 -12.38 -14.76 6.83
C ALA A 26 -11.05 -15.43 6.52
N LYS A 27 -9.94 -14.78 6.89
CA LYS A 27 -8.59 -15.18 6.46
C LYS A 27 -8.10 -16.47 7.12
N GLU A 28 -8.38 -16.66 8.40
CA GLU A 28 -7.78 -17.76 9.18
C GLU A 28 -8.33 -19.13 8.77
N ASN A 29 -9.65 -19.23 8.60
CA ASN A 29 -10.34 -20.50 8.35
C ASN A 29 -10.98 -20.59 6.96
N GLU A 30 -10.83 -19.57 6.12
CA GLU A 30 -11.44 -19.48 4.78
C GLU A 30 -12.97 -19.63 4.79
N GLU A 31 -13.60 -19.12 5.84
CA GLU A 31 -15.04 -19.16 6.04
C GLU A 31 -15.72 -18.03 5.24
N LEU A 32 -16.73 -18.41 4.45
CA LEU A 32 -17.51 -17.46 3.65
C LEU A 32 -18.77 -17.02 4.41
N PHE A 33 -18.81 -15.76 4.81
CA PHE A 33 -19.93 -15.13 5.47
C PHE A 33 -20.88 -14.49 4.47
N LEU A 34 -22.17 -14.77 4.64
CA LEU A 34 -23.26 -14.18 3.86
C LEU A 34 -24.15 -13.30 4.74
N PRO A 35 -24.73 -12.21 4.19
CA PRO A 35 -25.64 -11.35 4.93
C PRO A 35 -26.83 -12.13 5.50
N GLY A 36 -27.20 -11.83 6.75
CA GLY A 36 -28.33 -12.46 7.43
C GLY A 36 -28.14 -13.92 7.85
N GLN A 37 -26.99 -14.55 7.53
CA GLN A 37 -26.73 -15.93 7.93
C GLN A 37 -25.89 -16.00 9.22
N PRO A 38 -26.32 -16.80 10.22
CA PRO A 38 -25.60 -16.91 11.48
C PRO A 38 -24.33 -17.74 11.36
N ILE A 39 -24.33 -18.75 10.49
CA ILE A 39 -23.27 -19.75 10.28
C ILE A 39 -22.59 -19.46 8.94
N PRO A 40 -21.24 -19.50 8.85
CA PRO A 40 -20.55 -19.34 7.58
C PRO A 40 -20.70 -20.55 6.67
N VAL A 41 -20.59 -20.32 5.37
CA VAL A 41 -20.46 -21.37 4.37
C VAL A 41 -19.02 -21.87 4.37
N ILE A 42 -18.86 -23.17 4.60
CA ILE A 42 -17.57 -23.86 4.52
C ILE A 42 -17.45 -24.46 3.12
N LEU A 43 -16.55 -23.90 2.31
CA LEU A 43 -16.27 -24.45 0.98
C LEU A 43 -15.29 -25.63 1.08
N PRO A 44 -15.44 -26.69 0.27
CA PRO A 44 -14.45 -27.76 0.21
C PRO A 44 -13.07 -27.20 -0.17
N ARG A 45 -12.01 -27.74 0.45
CA ARG A 45 -10.63 -27.24 0.31
C ARG A 45 -10.08 -27.36 -1.12
N ASP A 46 -10.62 -28.27 -1.90
CA ASP A 46 -10.30 -28.57 -3.30
C ASP A 46 -11.28 -27.93 -4.29
N SER A 47 -12.26 -27.16 -3.81
CA SER A 47 -13.28 -26.57 -4.67
C SER A 47 -12.74 -25.36 -5.45
N GLN A 48 -13.14 -25.27 -6.72
CA GLN A 48 -12.86 -24.09 -7.54
C GLN A 48 -13.49 -22.82 -6.99
N ALA A 49 -14.61 -22.94 -6.27
CA ALA A 49 -15.27 -21.81 -5.60
C ALA A 49 -14.35 -21.20 -4.52
N LEU A 50 -13.71 -22.03 -3.69
CA LEU A 50 -12.78 -21.56 -2.67
C LEU A 50 -11.58 -20.85 -3.31
N TYR A 51 -11.00 -21.45 -4.35
CA TYR A 51 -9.86 -20.85 -5.05
C TYR A 51 -10.19 -19.50 -5.67
N LEU A 52 -11.40 -19.34 -6.21
CA LEU A 52 -11.84 -18.07 -6.76
C LEU A 52 -11.90 -16.97 -5.69
N VAL A 53 -12.56 -17.22 -4.55
CA VAL A 53 -12.69 -16.21 -3.50
C VAL A 53 -11.36 -15.89 -2.82
N GLN A 54 -10.46 -16.87 -2.70
CA GLN A 54 -9.09 -16.65 -2.23
C GLN A 54 -8.31 -15.74 -3.18
N ARG A 55 -8.36 -15.96 -4.50
CA ARG A 55 -7.67 -15.09 -5.48
C ARG A 55 -8.17 -13.65 -5.40
N ILE A 56 -9.49 -13.44 -5.27
CA ILE A 56 -10.08 -12.10 -5.12
C ILE A 56 -9.53 -11.43 -3.84
N ARG A 57 -9.53 -12.15 -2.71
CA ARG A 57 -8.98 -11.66 -1.45
C ARG A 57 -7.50 -11.31 -1.57
N ASP A 58 -6.71 -12.19 -2.16
CA ASP A 58 -5.26 -12.04 -2.24
C ASP A 58 -4.89 -10.86 -3.14
N GLU A 59 -5.65 -10.62 -4.22
CA GLU A 59 -5.49 -9.44 -5.06
C GLU A 59 -5.89 -8.14 -4.33
N ALA A 60 -7.00 -8.15 -3.59
CA ALA A 60 -7.40 -7.02 -2.75
C ALA A 60 -6.34 -6.69 -1.68
N HIS A 61 -5.78 -7.71 -1.03
CA HIS A 61 -4.67 -7.57 -0.08
C HIS A 61 -3.40 -7.05 -0.76
N ARG A 62 -3.00 -7.64 -1.90
CA ARG A 62 -1.81 -7.21 -2.66
C ARG A 62 -1.92 -5.74 -3.05
N PHE A 63 -3.08 -5.32 -3.53
CA PHE A 63 -3.34 -3.93 -3.91
C PHE A 63 -3.23 -3.00 -2.70
N ALA A 64 -3.93 -3.29 -1.60
CA ALA A 64 -3.91 -2.48 -0.39
C ALA A 64 -2.50 -2.35 0.22
N ILE A 65 -1.77 -3.46 0.34
CA ILE A 65 -0.39 -3.47 0.85
C ILE A 65 0.52 -2.64 -0.05
N THR A 66 0.42 -2.82 -1.37
CA THR A 66 1.24 -2.07 -2.33
C THR A 66 0.95 -0.58 -2.26
N PHE A 67 -0.32 -0.18 -2.16
CA PHE A 67 -0.73 1.21 -2.02
C PHE A 67 -0.19 1.83 -0.73
N HIS A 68 -0.38 1.16 0.42
CA HIS A 68 0.13 1.65 1.70
C HIS A 68 1.66 1.69 1.75
N ARG A 69 2.35 0.72 1.15
CA ARG A 69 3.81 0.74 1.02
C ARG A 69 4.29 1.95 0.21
N LYS A 70 3.65 2.24 -0.93
CA LYS A 70 3.94 3.44 -1.73
C LYS A 70 3.67 4.72 -0.96
N LYS A 71 2.53 4.84 -0.28
CA LYS A 71 2.16 6.01 0.52
C LYS A 71 3.14 6.24 1.68
N ARG A 72 3.46 5.19 2.44
CA ARG A 72 4.40 5.23 3.56
C ARG A 72 5.80 5.59 3.09
N SER A 73 6.27 4.99 2.00
CA SER A 73 7.58 5.33 1.41
C SER A 73 7.68 6.82 1.07
N LYS A 74 6.64 7.42 0.48
CA LYS A 74 6.56 8.87 0.24
C LYS A 74 6.56 9.70 1.53
N GLN A 75 5.95 9.24 2.61
CA GLN A 75 5.92 9.94 3.90
C GLN A 75 7.25 9.85 4.67
N THR A 76 7.90 8.68 4.70
CA THR A 76 9.25 8.54 5.28
C THR A 76 10.27 9.41 4.52
N PHE A 77 10.06 9.57 3.21
CA PHE A 77 10.82 10.51 2.40
C PHE A 77 10.66 11.97 2.79
N THR A 78 9.47 12.36 3.27
CA THR A 78 9.32 13.71 3.76
C THR A 78 10.22 13.95 4.96
N SER A 79 10.23 13.07 5.95
CA SER A 79 11.02 13.26 7.16
C SER A 79 12.53 13.16 6.96
N SER A 80 13.03 12.20 6.16
CA SER A 80 14.48 11.92 6.09
C SER A 80 15.27 12.89 5.20
N LEU A 81 14.65 13.49 4.18
CA LEU A 81 15.32 14.54 3.40
C LEU A 81 15.18 15.93 4.02
N ASP A 82 14.18 16.14 4.89
CA ASP A 82 14.05 17.41 5.61
C ASP A 82 15.18 17.62 6.63
N SER A 83 15.84 16.53 7.06
CA SER A 83 17.05 16.61 7.91
C SER A 83 18.34 16.90 7.13
N VAL A 84 18.34 16.86 5.79
CA VAL A 84 19.55 17.13 4.99
C VAL A 84 19.67 18.63 4.72
N PRO A 85 20.70 19.32 5.25
CA PRO A 85 20.89 20.74 4.99
C PRO A 85 21.02 21.02 3.49
N GLY A 86 20.38 22.09 3.00
CA GLY A 86 20.45 22.47 1.58
C GLY A 86 19.48 21.73 0.64
N ILE A 87 18.66 20.81 1.15
CA ILE A 87 17.56 20.19 0.39
C ILE A 87 16.24 20.91 0.66
N GLY A 88 15.90 21.82 -0.25
CA GLY A 88 14.60 22.46 -0.29
C GLY A 88 13.52 21.64 -1.02
N PRO A 89 12.25 22.09 -0.98
CA PRO A 89 11.11 21.36 -1.54
C PRO A 89 11.21 21.06 -3.04
N LYS A 90 11.92 21.91 -3.82
CA LYS A 90 12.12 21.71 -5.26
C LYS A 90 13.05 20.52 -5.55
N LYS A 91 14.21 20.47 -4.91
CA LYS A 91 15.19 19.37 -5.06
C LYS A 91 14.61 18.05 -4.54
N LYS A 92 13.88 18.11 -3.44
CA LYS A 92 13.12 16.98 -2.89
C LYS A 92 12.15 16.39 -3.90
N LYS A 93 11.33 17.22 -4.55
CA LYS A 93 10.40 16.75 -5.60
C LYS A 93 11.13 16.13 -6.79
N ALA A 94 12.28 16.69 -7.21
CA ALA A 94 13.08 16.15 -8.29
C ALA A 94 13.63 14.75 -7.96
N LEU A 95 14.17 14.59 -6.75
CA LEU A 95 14.64 13.31 -6.22
C LEU A 95 13.51 12.26 -6.12
N ILE A 96 12.32 12.63 -5.67
CA ILE A 96 11.15 11.73 -5.65
C ILE A 96 10.76 11.32 -7.06
N LYS A 97 10.74 12.26 -8.00
CA LYS A 97 10.31 12.01 -9.37
C LYS A 97 11.24 11.00 -10.05
N GLN A 98 12.54 11.08 -9.78
CA GLN A 98 13.54 10.20 -10.37
C GLN A 98 13.59 8.82 -9.69
N PHE A 99 13.69 8.77 -8.37
CA PHE A 99 13.98 7.52 -7.64
C PHE A 99 12.77 6.87 -6.97
N GLY A 100 11.67 7.59 -6.81
CA GLY A 100 10.39 7.08 -6.28
C GLY A 100 10.34 6.81 -4.77
N SER A 101 11.47 6.49 -4.11
CA SER A 101 11.53 6.17 -2.66
C SER A 101 12.87 6.54 -2.01
N VAL A 102 12.91 6.65 -0.67
CA VAL A 102 14.17 6.94 0.07
C VAL A 102 15.14 5.80 -0.07
N ALA A 103 14.63 4.56 -0.01
CA ALA A 103 15.44 3.36 -0.17
C ALA A 103 16.18 3.39 -1.52
N ALA A 104 15.46 3.71 -2.60
CA ALA A 104 16.06 3.85 -3.92
C ALA A 104 17.11 4.98 -4.00
N ILE A 105 16.94 6.09 -3.27
CA ILE A 105 17.97 7.16 -3.19
C ILE A 105 19.18 6.70 -2.41
N ARG A 106 18.99 5.97 -1.30
CA ARG A 106 20.08 5.43 -0.50
C ARG A 106 20.90 4.42 -1.31
N GLU A 107 20.22 3.60 -2.13
CA GLU A 107 20.83 2.62 -3.03
C GLU A 107 21.49 3.25 -4.26
N ALA A 108 20.97 4.38 -4.75
CA ALA A 108 21.50 5.08 -5.93
C ALA A 108 22.97 5.49 -5.76
N SER A 109 23.73 5.45 -6.85
CA SER A 109 25.14 5.90 -6.85
C SER A 109 25.22 7.43 -6.77
N GLU A 110 26.38 7.97 -6.37
CA GLU A 110 26.57 9.43 -6.40
C GLU A 110 26.41 10.00 -7.81
N GLU A 111 26.85 9.25 -8.83
CA GLU A 111 26.68 9.62 -10.24
C GLU A 111 25.20 9.72 -10.63
N GLU A 112 24.37 8.77 -10.18
CA GLU A 112 22.93 8.82 -10.41
C GLU A 112 22.29 10.02 -9.70
N LEU A 113 22.73 10.35 -8.48
CA LEU A 113 22.22 11.51 -7.74
C LEU A 113 22.57 12.83 -8.45
N LEU A 114 23.73 12.91 -9.10
CA LEU A 114 24.14 14.08 -9.88
C LEU A 114 23.30 14.31 -11.14
N THR A 115 22.60 13.29 -11.64
CA THR A 115 21.66 13.45 -12.77
C THR A 115 20.40 14.24 -12.40
N VAL A 116 20.15 14.47 -11.10
CA VAL A 116 18.98 15.19 -10.63
C VAL A 116 19.22 16.70 -10.59
N ASP A 117 18.35 17.45 -11.27
CA ASP A 117 18.41 18.90 -11.34
C ASP A 117 18.58 19.58 -9.97
N GLY A 118 19.68 20.31 -9.82
CA GLY A 118 20.00 21.08 -8.62
C GLY A 118 20.75 20.30 -7.53
N ILE A 119 21.14 19.05 -7.79
CA ILE A 119 22.08 18.29 -6.95
C ILE A 119 23.50 18.49 -7.49
N ASN A 120 24.41 18.91 -6.62
CA ASN A 120 25.84 18.99 -6.91
C ASN A 120 26.60 17.94 -6.10
N ALA A 121 27.91 17.75 -6.35
CA ALA A 121 28.71 16.70 -5.71
C ALA A 121 28.68 16.80 -4.18
N ALA A 122 28.79 18.01 -3.63
CA ALA A 122 28.72 18.22 -2.18
C ALA A 122 27.36 17.78 -1.59
N LEU A 123 26.26 18.10 -2.28
CA LEU A 123 24.92 17.72 -1.83
C LEU A 123 24.66 16.22 -2.02
N ALA A 124 25.16 15.60 -3.07
CA ALA A 124 25.09 14.16 -3.29
C ALA A 124 25.81 13.40 -2.16
N ALA A 125 27.02 13.81 -1.79
CA ALA A 125 27.75 13.26 -0.66
C ALA A 125 26.99 13.46 0.67
N GLN A 126 26.40 14.63 0.90
CA GLN A 126 25.56 14.88 2.08
C GLN A 126 24.32 14.01 2.13
N ILE A 127 23.66 13.77 0.98
CA ILE A 127 22.52 12.85 0.88
C ILE A 127 22.96 11.45 1.31
N LYS A 128 24.08 10.93 0.77
CA LYS A 128 24.59 9.59 1.11
C LYS A 128 25.04 9.46 2.56
N ALA A 129 25.53 10.54 3.16
CA ALA A 129 25.94 10.55 4.56
C ALA A 129 24.77 10.58 5.55
N ASN A 130 23.64 11.20 5.18
CA ASN A 130 22.52 11.44 6.09
C ASN A 130 21.29 10.54 5.85
N LEU A 131 21.25 9.82 4.72
CA LEU A 131 20.23 8.82 4.43
C LEU A 131 20.71 7.43 4.80
#